data_AF-A0A7X9JJF8-F1
#
_entry.id   AF-A0A7X9JJF8-F1
#
_cell.length_a   1.000
_cell.length_b   1.000
_cell.length_c   1.000
_cell.angle_alpha   90.00
_cell.angle_beta   90.00
_cell.angle_gamma   90.00
#
_symmetry.space_group_name_H-M   'P 1'
#
loop_
_entity.id
_entity.type
_entity.pdbx_description
1 polymer ?
#
loop_
_entity_poly.entity_id
_entity_poly.type
_entity_poly.pdbx_seq_one_letter_code
_entity_poly.pdbx_strand_id
1 'polypeptide(L)'
;MIFLLLAILSSTFIFVLFKLFPHFQVNTYQAIVFNYLTAGIAGFAMNNNYKLLKGIFDYKWIYFALFIGILLLLTFLLIKYSTQNIGVSITTVACKMSVVIPVAFSIIYDNEKIYLTKVVAIILAVFSIFLLVKREKNKTITKPGWWILFLPFFLFVGLGVSDSLVKLIQNEYIKPEDSSFFTSSL
;
A
#
# COMPACT_ATOMS: atom_id res chain seq x y z
N MET A 1 -6.05 3.78 -21.53
CA MET A 1 -6.61 2.53 -20.96
C MET A 1 -5.56 1.44 -20.72
N ILE A 2 -4.48 1.37 -21.52
CA ILE A 2 -3.41 0.36 -21.31
C ILE A 2 -2.78 0.41 -19.90
N PHE A 3 -2.54 1.61 -19.35
CA PHE A 3 -2.00 1.77 -18.00
C PHE A 3 -2.89 1.16 -16.90
N LEU A 4 -4.22 1.29 -17.04
CA LEU A 4 -5.17 0.72 -16.08
C LEU A 4 -5.14 -0.82 -16.14
N LEU A 5 -5.07 -1.39 -17.34
CA LEU A 5 -4.96 -2.83 -17.52
C LEU A 5 -3.64 -3.35 -16.92
N LEU A 6 -2.51 -2.70 -17.21
CA LEU A 6 -1.22 -3.03 -16.60
C LEU A 6 -1.27 -2.93 -15.08
N ALA A 7 -1.87 -1.87 -14.52
CA ALA A 7 -2.00 -1.71 -13.08
C ALA A 7 -2.82 -2.84 -12.43
N ILE A 8 -3.92 -3.27 -13.06
CA ILE A 8 -4.73 -4.40 -12.57
C ILE A 8 -3.94 -5.71 -12.62
N LEU A 9 -3.26 -5.98 -13.74
CA LEU A 9 -2.46 -7.19 -13.89
C LEU A 9 -1.31 -7.21 -12.87
N SER A 10 -0.52 -6.14 -12.79
CA SER A 10 0.60 -6.02 -11.86
C SER A 10 0.16 -6.13 -10.41
N SER A 11 -0.89 -5.42 -10.00
CA SER A 11 -1.40 -5.48 -8.62
C SER A 11 -1.93 -6.87 -8.26
N THR A 12 -2.56 -7.58 -9.19
CA THR A 12 -3.03 -8.95 -8.98
C THR A 12 -1.87 -9.93 -8.90
N PHE A 13 -0.85 -9.75 -9.74
CA PHE A 13 0.31 -10.65 -9.84
C PHE A 13 1.15 -10.68 -8.56
N ILE A 14 1.26 -9.56 -7.83
CA ILE A 14 1.97 -9.49 -6.53
C ILE A 14 1.43 -10.54 -5.54
N PHE A 15 0.10 -10.67 -5.42
CA PHE A 15 -0.49 -11.64 -4.50
C PHE A 15 -0.27 -13.08 -4.94
N VAL A 16 -0.25 -13.34 -6.25
CA VAL A 16 0.08 -14.65 -6.81
C VAL A 16 1.52 -15.01 -6.49
N LEU A 17 2.46 -14.08 -6.69
CA LEU A 17 3.88 -14.28 -6.37
C LEU A 17 4.09 -14.58 -4.88
N PHE A 18 3.51 -13.79 -3.97
CA PHE A 18 3.64 -14.04 -2.53
C PHE A 18 3.05 -15.38 -2.08
N LYS A 19 2.00 -15.87 -2.75
CA LYS A 19 1.47 -17.21 -2.52
C LYS A 19 2.41 -18.30 -3.04
N LEU A 20 3.10 -18.06 -4.15
CA LEU A 20 4.00 -19.02 -4.79
C LEU A 20 5.41 -19.06 -4.15
N PHE A 21 5.88 -17.98 -3.53
CA PHE A 21 7.22 -17.92 -2.96
C PHE A 21 7.54 -19.04 -1.95
N PRO A 22 6.65 -19.42 -1.01
CA PRO A 22 6.89 -20.58 -0.14
C PRO A 22 7.04 -21.89 -0.92
N HIS A 23 6.29 -22.06 -2.02
CA HIS A 23 6.34 -23.27 -2.84
C HIS A 23 7.67 -23.41 -3.59
N PHE A 24 8.19 -22.30 -4.11
CA PHE A 24 9.49 -22.24 -4.79
C PHE A 24 10.67 -21.95 -3.86
N GLN A 25 10.46 -21.94 -2.54
CA GLN A 25 11.46 -21.61 -1.53
C GLN A 25 12.17 -20.26 -1.75
N VAL A 26 11.47 -19.31 -2.37
CA VAL A 26 12.00 -17.96 -2.61
C VAL A 26 11.94 -17.16 -1.32
N ASN A 27 13.06 -16.54 -0.94
CA ASN A 27 13.08 -15.63 0.19
C ASN A 27 12.30 -14.35 -0.14
N THR A 28 11.10 -14.22 0.42
CA THR A 28 10.22 -13.08 0.14
C THR A 28 10.83 -11.75 0.58
N TYR A 29 11.66 -11.71 1.62
CA TYR A 29 12.32 -10.47 2.04
C TYR A 29 13.27 -9.97 0.97
N GLN A 30 14.10 -10.86 0.42
CA GLN A 30 14.99 -10.52 -0.70
C GLN A 30 14.19 -10.09 -1.92
N ALA A 31 13.10 -10.80 -2.24
CA ALA A 31 12.23 -10.43 -3.36
C ALA A 31 11.64 -9.01 -3.21
N ILE A 32 11.22 -8.63 -2.00
CA ILE A 32 10.72 -7.27 -1.72
C ILE A 32 11.85 -6.24 -1.86
N VAL A 33 13.04 -6.51 -1.31
CA VAL A 33 14.20 -5.60 -1.45
C VAL A 33 14.56 -5.38 -2.92
N PHE A 34 14.67 -6.46 -3.71
CA PHE A 34 14.96 -6.36 -5.14
C PHE A 34 13.84 -5.66 -5.93
N ASN A 35 12.58 -5.83 -5.53
CA ASN A 35 11.46 -5.12 -6.13
C ASN A 35 11.60 -3.60 -5.94
N TYR A 36 11.90 -3.15 -4.72
CA TYR A 36 12.10 -1.73 -4.42
C TYR A 36 13.32 -1.15 -5.15
N LEU A 37 14.45 -1.88 -5.13
CA LEU A 37 15.64 -1.45 -5.87
C LEU A 37 15.34 -1.30 -7.37
N THR A 38 14.63 -2.27 -7.95
CA THR A 38 14.24 -2.23 -9.36
C THR A 38 13.29 -1.07 -9.66
N ALA A 39 12.31 -0.83 -8.79
CA ALA A 39 11.36 0.27 -8.93
C ALA A 39 12.06 1.63 -8.84
N GLY A 40 12.94 1.84 -7.86
CA GLY A 40 13.72 3.06 -7.72
C GLY A 40 14.65 3.30 -8.92
N ILE A 41 15.43 2.28 -9.32
CA ILE A 41 16.33 2.38 -10.48
C ILE A 41 15.54 2.69 -11.75
N ALA A 42 14.44 1.99 -12.00
CA ALA A 42 13.60 2.24 -13.17
C ALA A 42 12.98 3.65 -13.12
N GLY A 43 12.48 4.08 -11.96
CA GLY A 43 11.91 5.40 -11.75
C GLY A 43 12.91 6.53 -12.02
N PHE A 44 14.14 6.40 -11.51
CA PHE A 44 15.20 7.37 -11.79
C PHE A 44 15.70 7.30 -13.24
N ALA A 45 15.81 6.10 -13.83
CA ALA A 45 16.24 5.93 -15.23
C ALA A 45 15.24 6.52 -16.24
N MET A 46 13.94 6.47 -15.93
CA MET A 46 12.87 7.04 -16.76
C MET A 46 12.70 8.55 -16.56
N ASN A 47 13.30 9.14 -15.53
CA ASN A 47 13.27 10.57 -15.28
C ASN A 47 14.40 11.29 -16.04
N ASN A 48 14.03 12.13 -17.01
CA ASN A 48 14.98 12.94 -17.77
C ASN A 48 15.52 14.16 -17.01
N ASN A 49 15.05 14.42 -15.77
CA ASN A 49 15.40 15.61 -15.00
C ASN A 49 16.55 15.34 -14.00
N TYR A 50 17.75 15.14 -14.53
CA TYR A 50 18.97 14.88 -13.73
C TYR A 50 19.38 16.06 -12.82
N LYS A 51 18.77 17.24 -12.98
CA LYS A 51 19.06 18.41 -12.12
C LYS A 51 18.62 18.16 -10.67
N LEU A 52 17.57 17.38 -10.45
CA LEU A 52 17.06 17.04 -9.11
C LEU A 52 17.95 16.06 -8.34
N LEU A 53 18.76 15.24 -9.04
CA LEU A 53 19.73 14.36 -8.38
C LEU A 53 20.83 15.16 -7.67
N LYS A 54 21.17 16.34 -8.20
CA LYS A 54 22.09 17.29 -7.56
C LYS A 54 21.29 18.15 -6.58
N GLY A 55 21.29 17.77 -5.30
CA GLY A 55 20.58 18.50 -4.24
C GLY A 55 19.29 17.83 -3.76
N ILE A 56 19.11 16.53 -4.01
CA ILE A 56 17.93 15.79 -3.51
C ILE A 56 17.74 15.92 -1.98
N PHE A 57 18.85 15.99 -1.24
CA PHE A 57 18.85 16.16 0.21
C PHE A 57 18.46 17.57 0.66
N ASP A 58 18.43 18.55 -0.24
CA ASP A 58 18.01 19.92 0.05
C ASP A 58 16.48 20.05 0.07
N TYR A 59 15.77 19.09 -0.53
CA TYR A 59 14.32 19.07 -0.55
C TYR A 59 13.75 18.50 0.74
N LYS A 60 12.88 19.26 1.42
CA LYS A 60 12.20 18.82 2.65
C LYS A 60 11.39 17.53 2.46
N TRP A 61 10.86 17.28 1.25
CA TRP A 61 10.07 16.09 0.95
C TRP A 61 10.87 14.78 0.99
N ILE A 62 12.21 14.81 0.94
CA ILE A 62 13.03 13.58 0.94
C ILE A 62 12.91 12.80 2.26
N TYR A 63 12.79 13.50 3.38
CA TYR A 63 12.60 12.87 4.69
C TYR A 63 11.24 12.20 4.79
N PHE A 64 10.21 12.81 4.20
CA PHE A 64 8.89 12.20 4.09
C PHE A 64 8.91 11.01 3.13
N ALA A 65 9.63 11.10 2.01
CA ALA A 65 9.80 9.99 1.07
C ALA A 65 10.43 8.77 1.75
N LEU A 66 11.51 8.97 2.50
CA LEU A 66 12.19 7.90 3.26
C LEU A 66 11.26 7.28 4.31
N PHE A 67 10.52 8.10 5.05
CA PHE A 67 9.55 7.61 6.03
C PHE A 67 8.44 6.77 5.39
N ILE A 68 7.86 7.27 4.29
CA ILE A 68 6.82 6.56 3.53
C ILE A 68 7.40 5.27 2.93
N GLY A 69 8.63 5.28 2.43
CA GLY A 69 9.29 4.09 1.90
C GLY A 69 9.44 2.98 2.94
N ILE A 70 9.85 3.31 4.16
CA ILE A 70 9.89 2.38 5.28
C ILE A 70 8.48 1.87 5.59
N LEU A 71 7.48 2.75 5.64
CA LEU A 71 6.09 2.39 5.90
C LEU A 71 5.56 1.41 4.84
N LEU A 72 5.84 1.67 3.55
CA LEU A 72 5.45 0.80 2.45
C LEU A 72 6.14 -0.56 2.55
N LEU A 73 7.45 -0.60 2.85
CA LEU A 73 8.17 -1.85 3.05
C LEU A 73 7.54 -2.68 4.19
N LEU A 74 7.22 -2.04 5.33
CA LEU A 74 6.52 -2.68 6.44
C LEU A 74 5.15 -3.23 6.01
N THR A 75 4.39 -2.47 5.21
CA THR A 75 3.11 -2.96 4.68
C THR A 75 3.28 -4.16 3.74
N PHE A 76 4.30 -4.20 2.88
CA PHE A 76 4.57 -5.37 2.04
C PHE A 76 4.93 -6.62 2.85
N LEU A 77 5.71 -6.46 3.93
CA LEU A 77 5.98 -7.55 4.87
C LEU A 77 4.71 -8.04 5.56
N LEU A 78 3.80 -7.12 5.90
CA LEU A 78 2.50 -7.45 6.46
C LEU A 78 1.63 -8.18 5.44
N ILE A 79 1.63 -7.77 4.16
CA ILE A 79 0.90 -8.42 3.07
C ILE A 79 1.42 -9.84 2.88
N LYS A 80 2.74 -10.03 2.85
CA LYS A 80 3.38 -11.35 2.81
C LYS A 80 2.84 -12.22 3.96
N TYR A 81 2.98 -11.72 5.19
CA TYR A 81 2.62 -12.49 6.38
C TYR A 81 1.13 -12.84 6.40
N SER A 82 0.25 -11.90 6.08
CA SER A 82 -1.20 -12.15 5.95
C SER A 82 -1.53 -13.13 4.83
N THR A 83 -0.89 -12.99 3.66
CA THR A 83 -1.12 -13.88 2.51
C THR A 83 -0.76 -15.33 2.83
N GLN A 84 0.32 -15.53 3.60
CA GLN A 84 0.83 -16.85 3.96
C GLN A 84 0.06 -17.50 5.11
N ASN A 85 -0.48 -16.72 6.06
CA ASN A 85 -1.16 -17.26 7.24
C ASN A 85 -2.70 -17.30 7.11
N ILE A 86 -3.28 -16.26 6.52
CA ILE A 86 -4.74 -16.04 6.45
C ILE A 86 -5.27 -16.26 5.03
N GLY A 87 -4.36 -16.24 4.05
CA GLY A 87 -4.65 -16.53 2.65
C GLY A 87 -4.84 -15.28 1.79
N VAL A 88 -4.73 -15.51 0.47
CA VAL A 88 -4.79 -14.45 -0.55
C VAL A 88 -6.12 -13.72 -0.57
N SER A 89 -7.25 -14.43 -0.46
CA SER A 89 -8.58 -13.83 -0.63
C SER A 89 -8.91 -12.80 0.45
N ILE A 90 -8.58 -13.07 1.70
CA ILE A 90 -8.83 -12.14 2.81
C ILE A 90 -7.86 -10.96 2.71
N THR A 91 -6.57 -11.24 2.48
CA THR A 91 -5.53 -10.21 2.34
C THR A 91 -5.86 -9.24 1.19
N THR A 92 -6.23 -9.74 0.02
CA THR A 92 -6.58 -8.91 -1.14
C THR A 92 -7.80 -8.02 -0.88
N VAL A 93 -8.82 -8.53 -0.19
CA VAL A 93 -9.99 -7.72 0.18
C VAL A 93 -9.59 -6.59 1.14
N ALA A 94 -8.82 -6.90 2.18
CA ALA A 94 -8.34 -5.88 3.12
C ALA A 94 -7.52 -4.78 2.43
N CYS A 95 -6.57 -5.18 1.56
CA CYS A 95 -5.77 -4.22 0.79
C CYS A 95 -6.62 -3.35 -0.13
N LYS A 96 -7.61 -3.93 -0.83
CA LYS A 96 -8.47 -3.15 -1.75
C LYS A 96 -9.41 -2.20 -1.02
N MET A 97 -9.89 -2.58 0.16
CA MET A 97 -10.76 -1.73 0.97
C MET A 97 -10.02 -0.55 1.61
N SER A 98 -8.69 -0.66 1.78
CA SER A 98 -7.81 0.38 2.31
C SER A 98 -8.02 1.75 1.66
N VAL A 99 -8.39 1.80 0.37
CA VAL A 99 -8.64 3.02 -0.41
C VAL A 99 -9.65 3.97 0.25
N VAL A 100 -10.49 3.46 1.14
CA VAL A 100 -11.45 4.27 1.89
C VAL A 100 -10.76 5.31 2.78
N ILE A 101 -9.58 5.00 3.34
CA ILE A 101 -8.83 5.92 4.19
C ILE A 101 -8.31 7.14 3.40
N PRO A 102 -7.54 6.99 2.30
CA PRO A 102 -7.10 8.14 1.52
C PRO A 102 -8.26 8.91 0.89
N VAL A 103 -9.36 8.23 0.53
CA VAL A 103 -10.58 8.92 0.07
C VAL A 103 -11.19 9.77 1.19
N ALA A 104 -11.33 9.23 2.40
CA ALA A 104 -11.83 9.97 3.56
C ALA A 104 -10.91 11.14 3.92
N PHE A 105 -9.59 10.92 3.92
CA PHE A 105 -8.59 11.95 4.11
C PHE A 105 -8.75 13.08 3.10
N SER A 106 -8.92 12.74 1.81
CA SER A 106 -9.12 13.73 0.74
C SER A 106 -10.37 14.57 0.95
N ILE A 107 -11.49 13.93 1.32
CA ILE A 107 -12.76 14.65 1.56
C ILE A 107 -12.59 15.68 2.68
N ILE A 108 -11.90 15.31 3.75
CA ILE A 108 -11.66 16.19 4.91
C ILE A 108 -10.67 17.30 4.54
N TYR A 109 -9.56 16.94 3.89
CA TYR A 109 -8.48 17.85 3.55
C TYR A 109 -8.90 18.88 2.48
N ASP A 110 -9.58 18.42 1.43
CA ASP A 110 -10.07 19.26 0.33
C ASP A 110 -11.37 20.02 0.70
N ASN A 111 -11.85 19.91 1.95
CA ASN A 111 -13.10 20.48 2.45
C ASN A 111 -14.31 20.17 1.54
N GLU A 112 -14.35 18.98 0.96
CA GLU A 112 -15.44 18.58 0.08
C GLU A 112 -16.74 18.40 0.87
N LYS A 113 -17.88 18.68 0.21
CA LYS A 113 -19.19 18.41 0.80
C LYS A 113 -19.32 16.91 1.14
N ILE A 114 -19.63 16.66 2.41
CA ILE A 114 -19.90 15.32 2.93
C ILE A 114 -21.35 14.97 2.62
N TYR A 115 -21.54 14.03 1.70
CA TYR A 115 -22.84 13.45 1.40
C TYR A 115 -23.06 12.20 2.23
N LEU A 116 -24.33 11.89 2.53
CA LEU A 116 -24.72 10.69 3.26
C LEU A 116 -24.13 9.41 2.62
N THR A 117 -24.03 9.37 1.29
CA THR A 117 -23.44 8.26 0.54
C THR A 117 -21.98 8.00 0.88
N LYS A 118 -21.16 9.05 1.04
CA LYS A 118 -19.74 8.95 1.43
C LYS A 118 -19.60 8.39 2.84
N VAL A 119 -20.43 8.85 3.77
CA VAL A 119 -20.43 8.37 5.17
C VAL A 119 -20.82 6.91 5.24
N VAL A 120 -21.90 6.51 4.56
CA VAL A 120 -22.35 5.11 4.50
C VAL A 120 -21.28 4.21 3.88
N ALA A 121 -20.60 4.66 2.82
CA ALA A 121 -19.52 3.90 2.18
C ALA A 121 -18.35 3.64 3.15
N ILE A 122 -17.94 4.66 3.93
CA ILE A 122 -16.88 4.52 4.93
C ILE A 122 -17.28 3.51 6.02
N ILE A 123 -18.50 3.63 6.55
CA ILE A 123 -19.03 2.72 7.57
C ILE A 123 -19.06 1.28 7.05
N LEU A 124 -19.58 1.07 5.84
CA LEU A 124 -19.65 -0.25 5.22
C LEU A 124 -18.27 -0.85 4.97
N ALA A 125 -17.28 -0.04 4.59
CA ALA A 125 -15.91 -0.52 4.41
C ALA A 125 -15.32 -1.04 5.73
N VAL A 126 -15.44 -0.27 6.82
CA VAL A 126 -14.99 -0.71 8.15
C VAL A 126 -15.73 -1.96 8.60
N PHE A 127 -17.05 -2.01 8.39
CA PHE A 127 -17.87 -3.18 8.71
C PHE A 127 -17.48 -4.42 7.90
N SER A 128 -17.09 -4.25 6.63
CA SER A 128 -16.63 -5.34 5.78
C SER A 128 -15.36 -5.99 6.34
N ILE A 129 -14.43 -5.19 6.88
CA ILE A 129 -13.22 -5.70 7.53
C ILE A 129 -13.57 -6.49 8.79
N PHE A 130 -14.50 -6.00 9.61
CA PHE A 130 -14.96 -6.73 10.79
C PHE A 130 -15.56 -8.10 10.44
N LEU A 131 -16.41 -8.17 9.41
CA LEU A 131 -16.98 -9.44 8.94
C LEU A 131 -15.92 -10.40 8.39
N LEU A 132 -14.90 -9.87 7.74
CA LEU A 132 -13.77 -10.63 7.20
C LEU A 132 -13.02 -11.37 8.33
N VAL A 133 -12.74 -10.66 9.42
CA VAL A 133 -12.10 -11.21 10.63
C VAL A 133 -12.96 -12.30 11.28
N LYS A 134 -14.28 -12.09 11.36
CA LYS A 134 -15.21 -13.07 11.96
C LYS A 134 -15.29 -14.38 11.16
N ARG A 135 -15.21 -14.30 9.82
CA ARG A 135 -15.27 -15.47 8.93
C ARG A 135 -14.08 -16.42 9.15
N GLU A 136 -12.92 -15.89 9.50
CA GLU A 136 -11.70 -16.66 9.68
C GLU A 136 -11.72 -17.51 10.95
N LYS A 137 -12.35 -17.00 12.03
CA LYS A 137 -12.55 -17.72 13.30
C LYS A 137 -13.21 -19.10 13.14
N ASN A 138 -13.97 -19.30 12.06
CA ASN A 138 -14.69 -20.54 11.77
C ASN A 138 -13.89 -21.58 10.97
N LYS A 139 -12.72 -21.22 10.42
CA LYS A 139 -11.80 -22.20 9.82
C LYS A 139 -10.83 -22.64 10.89
N THR A 140 -10.54 -23.94 10.96
CA THR A 140 -9.62 -24.55 11.94
C THR A 140 -8.21 -24.00 11.74
N ILE A 141 -7.96 -22.86 12.38
CA ILE A 141 -6.65 -22.28 12.50
C ILE A 141 -5.86 -23.21 13.44
N THR A 142 -5.02 -24.06 12.87
CA THR A 142 -4.05 -24.87 13.63
C THR A 142 -3.00 -23.92 14.19
N LYS A 143 -3.30 -23.35 15.36
CA LYS A 143 -2.45 -22.49 16.22
C LYS A 143 -1.57 -21.48 15.47
N PRO A 144 -2.07 -20.24 15.36
CA PRO A 144 -1.25 -19.12 15.79
C PRO A 144 -2.09 -18.09 16.58
N GLY A 145 -1.43 -17.16 17.28
CA GLY A 145 -2.06 -16.31 18.31
C GLY A 145 -3.23 -15.45 17.82
N TRP A 146 -4.13 -15.09 18.74
CA TRP A 146 -5.33 -14.27 18.46
C TRP A 146 -5.02 -12.96 17.70
N TRP A 147 -3.80 -12.43 17.81
CA TRP A 147 -3.33 -11.28 17.05
C TRP A 147 -3.44 -11.42 15.52
N ILE A 148 -3.33 -12.65 14.99
CA ILE A 148 -3.37 -12.87 13.53
C ILE A 148 -4.72 -12.51 12.95
N LEU A 149 -5.81 -12.72 13.71
CA LEU A 149 -7.14 -12.29 13.30
C LEU A 149 -7.25 -10.77 13.06
N PHE A 150 -6.31 -9.97 13.58
CA PHE A 150 -6.26 -8.52 13.35
C PHE A 150 -5.36 -8.11 12.18
N LEU A 151 -4.65 -9.03 11.50
CA LEU A 151 -3.84 -8.70 10.32
C LEU A 151 -4.62 -7.96 9.22
N PRO A 152 -5.87 -8.35 8.87
CA PRO A 152 -6.64 -7.60 7.87
C PRO A 152 -6.88 -6.14 8.28
N PHE A 153 -7.05 -5.89 9.58
CA PHE A 153 -7.22 -4.54 10.12
C PHE A 153 -5.92 -3.73 10.05
N PHE A 154 -4.79 -4.30 10.48
CA PHE A 154 -3.49 -3.63 10.38
C PHE A 154 -3.09 -3.36 8.93
N LEU A 155 -3.43 -4.26 8.00
CA LEU A 155 -3.22 -4.04 6.57
C LEU A 155 -4.06 -2.89 6.04
N PHE A 156 -5.35 -2.88 6.36
CA PHE A 156 -6.26 -1.83 5.98
C PHE A 156 -5.77 -0.46 6.47
N VAL A 157 -5.40 -0.34 7.74
CA VAL A 157 -4.89 0.92 8.30
C VAL A 157 -3.53 1.28 7.73
N GLY A 158 -2.58 0.34 7.72
CA GLY A 158 -1.21 0.59 7.30
C GLY A 158 -1.13 1.07 5.85
N LEU A 159 -1.77 0.36 4.91
CA LEU A 159 -1.82 0.78 3.52
C LEU A 159 -2.55 2.11 3.36
N GLY A 160 -3.64 2.33 4.07
CA GLY A 160 -4.46 3.52 3.90
C GLY A 160 -3.78 4.77 4.42
N VAL A 161 -3.03 4.65 5.52
CA VAL A 161 -2.17 5.72 6.03
C VAL A 161 -1.02 6.00 5.05
N SER A 162 -0.35 4.97 4.53
CA SER A 162 0.70 5.14 3.51
C SER A 162 0.19 5.94 2.31
N ASP A 163 -0.95 5.52 1.73
CA ASP A 163 -1.54 6.16 0.56
C ASP A 163 -1.99 7.60 0.87
N SER A 164 -2.51 7.85 2.08
CA SER A 164 -2.91 9.19 2.51
C SER A 164 -1.71 10.12 2.67
N LEU A 165 -0.60 9.62 3.23
CA LEU A 165 0.64 10.37 3.39
C LEU A 165 1.26 10.70 2.03
N VAL A 166 1.31 9.74 1.09
CA VAL A 166 1.74 10.00 -0.29
C VAL A 166 0.92 11.14 -0.88
N LYS A 167 -0.42 11.09 -0.75
CA LYS A 167 -1.31 12.12 -1.27
C LYS A 167 -1.09 13.49 -0.59
N LEU A 168 -0.98 13.54 0.74
CA LEU A 168 -0.72 14.77 1.48
C LEU A 168 0.59 15.42 1.02
N ILE A 169 1.66 14.63 0.92
CA ILE A 169 2.99 15.14 0.56
C ILE A 169 3.02 15.59 -0.91
N GLN A 170 2.35 14.87 -1.81
CA GLN A 170 2.18 15.27 -3.21
C GLN A 170 1.44 16.60 -3.36
N ASN A 171 0.45 16.87 -2.51
CA ASN A 171 -0.35 18.09 -2.59
C ASN A 171 0.33 19.31 -1.92
N GLU A 172 1.00 19.12 -0.78
CA GLU A 172 1.54 20.22 0.03
C GLU A 172 2.99 20.59 -0.30
N TYR A 173 3.83 19.60 -0.65
CA TYR A 173 5.28 19.79 -0.69
C TYR A 173 5.91 19.58 -2.07
N ILE A 174 5.14 19.10 -3.05
CA ILE A 174 5.67 18.65 -4.33
C ILE A 174 5.00 19.39 -5.48
N LYS A 175 5.81 19.94 -6.37
CA LYS A 175 5.32 20.48 -7.63
C LYS A 175 4.97 19.34 -8.59
N PRO A 176 3.97 19.50 -9.47
CA PRO A 176 3.58 18.44 -10.42
C PRO A 176 4.75 17.88 -11.25
N GLU A 177 5.72 18.74 -11.58
CA GLU A 177 6.95 18.39 -12.31
C GLU A 177 7.93 17.50 -11.53
N ASP A 178 7.88 17.53 -10.19
CA ASP A 178 8.76 16.77 -9.30
C ASP A 178 8.09 15.48 -8.79
N SER A 179 6.81 15.26 -9.07
CA SER A 179 6.03 14.10 -8.56
C SER A 179 6.62 12.75 -8.98
N SER A 180 7.14 12.66 -10.20
CA SER A 180 7.81 11.44 -10.69
C SER A 180 9.07 11.13 -9.91
N PHE A 181 9.82 12.17 -9.55
CA PHE A 181 11.08 12.07 -8.82
C PHE A 181 10.85 11.70 -7.35
N PHE A 182 9.83 12.29 -6.71
CA PHE A 182 9.37 11.88 -5.38
C PHE A 182 8.99 10.40 -5.34
N THR A 183 8.15 9.95 -6.28
CA THR A 183 7.68 8.56 -6.33
C THR A 183 8.83 7.57 -6.54
N SER A 184 9.87 7.98 -7.28
CA SER A 184 11.08 7.17 -7.50
C SER A 184 11.98 7.07 -6.25
N SER A 185 11.79 7.97 -5.29
CA SER A 185 12.56 8.06 -4.05
C SER A 185 11.91 7.34 -2.86
N LEU A 186 10.70 6.79 -3.05
CA LEU A 186 9.95 6.00 -2.05
C LEU A 186 10.52 4.59 -1.89
#